data_AF-A0A6C0FUI4-F1
#
_entry.id   AF-A0A6C0FUI4-F1
#
_cell.length_a   1.000
_cell.length_b   1.000
_cell.length_c   1.000
_cell.angle_alpha   90.00
_cell.angle_beta   90.00
_cell.angle_gamma   90.00
#
_symmetry.space_group_name_H-M   'P 1'
#
loop_
_entity.id
_entity.type
_entity.pdbx_description
1 polymer ?
#
loop_
_entity_poly.entity_id
_entity_poly.type
_entity_poly.pdbx_seq_one_letter_code
_entity_poly.pdbx_strand_id
1 'polypeptide(L)'
;MGKLIRVALGLVLLYACAVNALQAAKLKPFLEPELVTDGSIMERATSAMKVQLGRKEMNGAFFKKAIFAVIAGAASLIVLSYRKPQPRKRYAPSVRGRSVRNAYRRETEQLRQTQDRFMKPRADFSGYGEYVVGFDTNVLLDMPELMDEAAETNRLVIAKQVVAELEGMKKDAALGQKASKAFYHLDKLQAAGRLSIVRENREQMERHDLDPNEPDQRIIGAYLAEKNRTGGSLLFVSKDRGAKLYARDAGIAVYEAKL
;
A
#
# COMPACT_ATOMS: atom_id res chain seq x y z
N MET A 1 8.80 -32.89 24.58
CA MET A 1 8.37 -33.84 23.53
C MET A 1 9.60 -34.36 22.79
N GLY A 2 9.86 -35.69 22.85
CA GLY A 2 10.99 -36.32 22.15
C GLY A 2 10.82 -36.30 20.63
N LYS A 3 11.92 -36.38 19.87
CA LYS A 3 11.91 -36.38 18.39
C LYS A 3 11.00 -37.48 17.82
N LEU A 4 10.99 -38.65 18.46
CA LEU A 4 10.13 -39.78 18.11
C LEU A 4 8.64 -39.46 18.28
N ILE A 5 8.23 -38.89 19.42
CA ILE A 5 6.82 -38.51 19.66
C ILE A 5 6.33 -37.51 18.63
N ARG A 6 7.18 -36.54 18.26
CA ARG A 6 6.84 -35.53 17.25
C ARG A 6 6.66 -36.12 15.86
N VAL A 7 7.57 -37.02 15.46
CA VAL A 7 7.47 -37.71 14.17
C VAL A 7 6.20 -38.59 14.15
N ALA A 8 5.95 -39.35 15.22
CA ALA A 8 4.74 -40.16 15.34
C ALA A 8 3.46 -39.30 15.24
N LEU A 9 3.39 -38.17 15.95
CA LEU A 9 2.26 -37.24 15.87
C LEU A 9 2.08 -36.65 14.47
N GLY A 10 3.19 -36.25 13.82
CA GLY A 10 3.16 -35.73 12.46
C GLY A 10 2.64 -36.75 11.44
N LEU A 11 3.02 -38.02 11.59
CA LEU A 11 2.54 -39.12 10.75
C LEU A 11 1.06 -39.43 10.98
N VAL A 12 0.59 -39.39 12.23
CA VAL A 12 -0.84 -39.57 12.56
C VAL A 12 -1.70 -38.47 11.91
N LEU A 13 -1.25 -37.22 11.99
CA LEU A 13 -1.94 -36.09 11.34
C LEU A 13 -1.94 -36.22 9.81
N LEU A 14 -0.83 -36.68 9.24
CA LEU A 14 -0.72 -36.92 7.79
C LEU A 14 -1.68 -38.03 7.35
N TYR A 15 -1.78 -39.12 8.13
CA TYR A 15 -2.73 -40.19 7.88
C TYR A 15 -4.18 -39.69 7.97
N ALA A 16 -4.52 -38.90 9.00
CA ALA A 16 -5.84 -38.30 9.13
C ALA A 16 -6.19 -37.37 7.95
N CYS A 17 -5.21 -36.60 7.46
CA CYS A 17 -5.35 -35.79 6.24
C CYS A 17 -5.70 -36.67 5.03
N ALA A 18 -4.92 -37.73 4.79
CA ALA A 18 -5.12 -38.64 3.65
C ALA A 18 -6.50 -39.33 3.69
N VAL A 19 -6.92 -39.82 4.86
CA VAL A 19 -8.24 -40.47 5.01
C VAL A 19 -9.38 -39.50 4.73
N ASN A 20 -9.33 -38.27 5.25
CA ASN A 20 -10.38 -37.27 5.00
C ASN A 20 -10.38 -36.78 3.55
N ALA A 21 -9.21 -36.66 2.91
CA ALA A 21 -9.10 -36.33 1.49
C ALA A 21 -9.71 -37.43 0.60
N LEU A 22 -9.43 -38.71 0.89
CA LEU A 22 -10.03 -39.84 0.18
C LEU A 22 -11.55 -39.92 0.39
N GLN A 23 -12.04 -39.61 1.60
CA GLN A 23 -13.48 -39.54 1.86
C GLN A 23 -14.13 -38.37 1.12
N ALA A 24 -13.49 -37.20 1.05
CA ALA A 24 -13.98 -36.07 0.28
C ALA A 24 -14.01 -36.39 -1.22
N ALA A 25 -12.99 -37.09 -1.76
CA ALA A 25 -12.94 -37.47 -3.17
C ALA A 25 -14.07 -38.41 -3.60
N LYS A 26 -14.66 -39.16 -2.66
CA LYS A 26 -15.84 -40.02 -2.91
C LYS A 26 -17.16 -39.24 -2.91
N LEU A 27 -17.16 -37.99 -2.47
CA LEU A 27 -18.35 -37.14 -2.41
C LEU A 27 -18.37 -36.20 -3.62
N LYS A 28 -19.55 -36.01 -4.22
CA LYS A 28 -19.72 -34.97 -5.22
C LYS A 28 -19.56 -33.60 -4.54
N PRO A 29 -18.71 -32.69 -5.06
CA PRO A 29 -18.46 -31.38 -4.44
C PRO A 29 -19.71 -30.48 -4.45
N PHE A 30 -20.62 -30.76 -5.37
CA PHE A 30 -21.86 -30.05 -5.58
C PHE A 30 -23.02 -31.02 -5.52
N LEU A 31 -24.12 -30.59 -4.89
CA LEU A 31 -25.39 -31.30 -4.96
C LEU A 31 -26.01 -31.03 -6.33
N GLU A 32 -26.58 -32.07 -6.94
CA GLU A 32 -27.41 -31.89 -8.13
C GLU A 32 -28.74 -31.30 -7.66
N PRO A 33 -29.19 -30.19 -8.26
CA PRO A 33 -30.46 -29.60 -7.87
C PRO A 33 -31.59 -30.59 -8.20
N GLU A 34 -32.36 -31.01 -7.19
CA GLU A 34 -33.53 -31.83 -7.40
C GLU A 34 -34.62 -31.00 -8.08
N LEU A 35 -35.13 -31.50 -9.20
CA LEU A 35 -36.29 -30.93 -9.87
C LEU A 35 -37.52 -31.28 -9.05
N VAL A 36 -38.17 -30.27 -8.47
CA VAL A 36 -39.43 -30.46 -7.76
C VAL A 36 -40.52 -30.72 -8.80
N THR A 37 -40.96 -31.97 -8.92
CA THR A 37 -41.98 -32.37 -9.91
C THR A 37 -43.41 -32.20 -9.41
N ASP A 38 -43.62 -32.09 -8.11
CA ASP A 38 -44.96 -32.15 -7.49
C ASP A 38 -45.43 -30.81 -6.88
N GLY A 39 -44.67 -29.74 -7.08
CA GLY A 39 -44.99 -28.39 -6.56
C GLY A 39 -45.94 -27.58 -7.45
N SER A 40 -46.29 -26.37 -7.00
CA SER A 40 -47.02 -25.38 -7.79
C SER A 40 -46.22 -24.94 -9.02
N ILE A 41 -46.89 -24.39 -10.04
CA ILE A 41 -46.24 -23.93 -11.30
C ILE A 41 -45.07 -22.96 -11.00
N MET A 42 -45.24 -22.07 -10.02
CA MET A 42 -44.20 -21.13 -9.61
C MET A 42 -43.01 -21.82 -8.93
N GLU A 43 -43.23 -22.86 -8.13
CA GLU A 43 -42.14 -23.63 -7.51
C GLU A 43 -41.37 -24.43 -8.56
N ARG A 44 -42.06 -25.04 -9.53
CA ARG A 44 -41.43 -25.74 -10.67
C ARG A 44 -40.60 -24.76 -11.50
N ALA A 45 -41.15 -23.60 -11.85
CA ALA A 45 -40.44 -22.56 -12.60
C ALA A 45 -39.21 -22.03 -11.85
N THR A 46 -39.32 -21.84 -10.53
CA THR A 46 -38.21 -21.36 -9.69
C THR A 46 -37.11 -22.43 -9.58
N SER A 47 -37.47 -23.71 -9.44
CA SER A 47 -36.49 -24.82 -9.43
C SER A 47 -35.76 -24.96 -10.77
N ALA A 48 -36.48 -24.84 -11.90
CA ALA A 48 -35.91 -24.87 -13.24
C ALA A 48 -34.96 -23.68 -13.49
N MET A 49 -35.33 -22.47 -13.04
CA MET A 49 -34.45 -21.30 -13.09
C MET A 49 -33.20 -21.46 -12.23
N LYS A 50 -33.30 -22.06 -11.03
CA LYS A 50 -32.12 -22.35 -10.19
C LYS A 50 -31.15 -23.33 -10.87
N VAL A 51 -31.68 -24.32 -11.58
CA VAL A 51 -30.89 -25.25 -12.40
C VAL A 51 -30.21 -24.51 -13.56
N GLN A 52 -30.94 -23.61 -14.24
CA GLN A 52 -30.44 -22.84 -15.39
C GLN A 52 -29.39 -21.78 -15.01
N LEU A 53 -29.51 -21.19 -13.81
CA LEU A 53 -28.55 -20.21 -13.27
C LEU A 53 -27.26 -20.86 -12.74
N GLY A 54 -27.12 -22.18 -12.79
CA GLY A 54 -25.89 -22.88 -12.42
C GLY A 54 -25.48 -22.72 -10.95
N ARG A 55 -26.40 -22.27 -10.08
CA ARG A 55 -26.15 -22.19 -8.63
C ARG A 55 -26.13 -23.60 -8.04
N LYS A 56 -24.94 -24.21 -8.09
CA LYS A 56 -24.66 -25.47 -7.43
C LYS A 56 -24.44 -25.24 -5.95
N GLU A 57 -25.35 -25.73 -5.12
CA GLU A 57 -25.13 -25.73 -3.68
C GLU A 57 -23.99 -26.69 -3.32
N MET A 58 -23.07 -26.22 -2.49
CA MET A 58 -21.91 -27.00 -2.08
C MET A 58 -22.37 -28.14 -1.18
N ASN A 59 -21.88 -29.35 -1.42
CA ASN A 59 -22.18 -30.48 -0.56
C ASN A 59 -21.52 -30.26 0.82
N GLY A 60 -22.32 -30.03 1.86
CA GLY A 60 -21.82 -29.77 3.21
C GLY A 60 -20.95 -30.88 3.79
N ALA A 61 -21.19 -32.15 3.39
CA ALA A 61 -20.35 -33.27 3.81
C ALA A 61 -18.98 -33.25 3.12
N PHE A 62 -18.94 -32.93 1.82
CA PHE A 62 -17.70 -32.73 1.07
C PHE A 62 -16.87 -31.61 1.69
N PHE A 63 -17.51 -30.46 1.93
CA PHE A 63 -16.84 -29.26 2.45
C PHE A 63 -16.22 -29.50 3.83
N LYS A 64 -16.95 -30.13 4.75
CA LYS A 64 -16.43 -30.49 6.08
C LYS A 64 -15.19 -31.37 5.96
N LYS A 65 -15.24 -32.44 5.14
CA LYS A 65 -14.11 -33.37 4.96
C LYS A 65 -12.90 -32.71 4.31
N ALA A 66 -13.12 -31.84 3.31
CA ALA A 66 -12.08 -31.08 2.65
C ALA A 66 -11.36 -30.13 3.63
N ILE A 67 -12.10 -29.38 4.44
CA ILE A 67 -11.51 -28.48 5.46
C ILE A 67 -10.67 -29.26 6.47
N PHE A 68 -11.21 -30.35 7.01
CA PHE A 68 -10.47 -31.16 7.98
C PHE A 68 -9.16 -31.71 7.38
N ALA A 69 -9.17 -32.13 6.12
CA ALA A 69 -7.96 -32.58 5.43
C ALA A 69 -6.91 -31.46 5.34
N VAL A 70 -7.31 -30.25 4.92
CA VAL A 70 -6.40 -29.09 4.81
C VAL A 70 -5.78 -28.73 6.17
N ILE A 71 -6.60 -28.65 7.23
CA ILE A 71 -6.12 -28.31 8.58
C ILE A 71 -5.14 -29.37 9.09
N ALA A 72 -5.48 -30.67 8.95
CA ALA A 72 -4.62 -31.77 9.36
C ALA A 72 -3.29 -31.78 8.59
N GLY A 73 -3.31 -31.48 7.29
CA GLY A 73 -2.11 -31.37 6.46
C GLY A 73 -1.19 -30.22 6.91
N ALA A 74 -1.76 -29.03 7.13
CA ALA A 74 -0.99 -27.88 7.62
C ALA A 74 -0.38 -28.15 9.01
N ALA A 75 -1.16 -28.74 9.93
CA ALA A 75 -0.67 -29.12 11.25
C ALA A 75 0.47 -30.15 11.19
N SER A 76 0.36 -31.16 10.31
CA SER A 76 1.44 -32.13 10.09
C SER A 76 2.73 -31.46 9.61
N LEU A 77 2.65 -30.56 8.63
CA LEU A 77 3.80 -29.80 8.13
C LEU A 77 4.47 -28.98 9.24
N ILE A 78 3.70 -28.29 10.08
CA ILE A 78 4.23 -27.53 11.21
C ILE A 78 4.96 -28.45 12.20
N VAL A 79 4.33 -29.56 12.59
CA VAL A 79 4.90 -30.52 13.56
C VAL A 79 6.18 -31.16 13.02
N LEU A 80 6.23 -31.52 11.73
CA LEU A 80 7.40 -32.14 11.11
C LEU A 80 8.53 -31.13 10.86
N SER A 81 8.19 -29.90 10.45
CA SER A 81 9.16 -28.83 10.16
C SER A 81 9.70 -28.13 11.40
N TYR A 82 9.01 -28.24 12.56
CA TYR A 82 9.43 -27.62 13.81
C TYR A 82 10.80 -28.14 14.25
N ARG A 83 11.88 -27.46 13.87
CA ARG A 83 13.20 -27.70 14.46
C ARG A 83 13.22 -26.95 15.78
N LYS A 84 13.51 -27.66 16.89
CA LYS A 84 13.82 -26.96 18.15
C LYS A 84 14.89 -25.92 17.80
N PRO A 85 14.65 -24.62 18.06
CA PRO A 85 15.69 -23.62 17.84
C PRO A 85 16.88 -24.10 18.65
N GLN A 86 17.96 -24.48 17.96
CA GLN A 86 19.18 -24.78 18.68
C GLN A 86 19.54 -23.51 19.45
N PRO A 87 19.87 -23.59 20.75
CA PRO A 87 20.38 -22.44 21.45
C PRO A 87 21.57 -21.97 20.64
N ARG A 88 21.43 -20.83 19.95
CA ARG A 88 22.54 -20.21 19.25
C ARG A 88 23.60 -20.04 20.32
N LYS A 89 24.69 -20.82 20.26
CA LYS A 89 25.88 -20.55 21.06
C LYS A 89 26.18 -19.09 20.78
N ARG A 90 25.90 -18.22 21.75
CA ARG A 90 26.25 -16.81 21.69
C ARG A 90 27.76 -16.76 21.74
N TYR A 91 28.42 -17.03 20.61
CA TYR A 91 29.75 -16.54 20.39
C TYR A 91 29.61 -15.03 20.47
N ALA A 92 30.12 -14.45 21.57
CA ALA A 92 30.32 -13.02 21.65
C ALA A 92 31.11 -12.65 20.39
N PRO A 93 30.54 -11.86 19.47
CA PRO A 93 31.27 -11.49 18.27
C PRO A 93 32.51 -10.76 18.73
N SER A 94 33.68 -11.25 18.32
CA SER A 94 34.93 -10.53 18.53
C SER A 94 34.74 -9.10 18.02
N VAL A 95 35.35 -8.13 18.68
CA VAL A 95 35.20 -6.70 18.35
C VAL A 95 35.48 -6.43 16.85
N ARG A 96 36.38 -7.21 16.24
CA ARG A 96 36.62 -7.23 14.78
C ARG A 96 35.43 -7.68 13.93
N GLY A 97 34.70 -8.72 14.34
CA GLY A 97 33.53 -9.20 13.59
C GLY A 97 32.36 -8.21 13.60
N ARG A 98 32.26 -7.38 14.65
CA ARG A 98 31.25 -6.32 14.75
C ARG A 98 31.56 -5.15 13.83
N SER A 99 32.83 -4.73 13.72
CA SER A 99 33.21 -3.66 12.79
C SER A 99 33.05 -4.06 11.33
N VAL A 100 33.45 -5.29 10.96
CA VAL A 100 33.33 -5.80 9.59
C VAL A 100 31.87 -5.95 9.18
N ARG A 101 31.00 -6.48 10.07
CA ARG A 101 29.56 -6.60 9.77
C ARG A 101 28.88 -5.23 9.65
N ASN A 102 29.28 -4.26 10.46
CA ASN A 102 28.76 -2.89 10.36
C ASN A 102 29.27 -2.18 9.10
N ALA A 103 30.53 -2.41 8.70
CA ALA A 103 31.08 -1.90 7.45
C ALA A 103 30.35 -2.48 6.24
N TYR A 104 30.16 -3.81 6.20
CA TYR A 104 29.41 -4.47 5.13
C TYR A 104 27.95 -4.02 5.06
N ARG A 105 27.31 -3.80 6.22
CA ARG A 105 25.95 -3.26 6.28
C ARG A 105 25.88 -1.82 5.75
N ARG A 106 26.83 -0.96 6.12
CA ARG A 106 26.91 0.41 5.58
C ARG A 106 27.18 0.42 4.08
N GLU A 107 28.07 -0.43 3.61
CA GLU A 107 28.41 -0.56 2.18
C GLU A 107 27.23 -1.08 1.37
N THR A 108 26.53 -2.11 1.84
CA THR A 108 25.30 -2.62 1.21
C THR A 108 24.14 -1.61 1.27
N GLU A 109 24.00 -0.84 2.35
CA GLU A 109 23.03 0.26 2.44
C GLU A 109 23.39 1.41 1.47
N GLN A 110 24.66 1.76 1.34
CA GLN A 110 25.14 2.74 0.38
C GLN A 110 24.94 2.28 -1.07
N LEU A 111 25.26 1.01 -1.38
CA LEU A 111 25.06 0.44 -2.70
C LEU A 111 23.57 0.40 -3.06
N ARG A 112 22.68 0.04 -2.12
CA ARG A 112 21.22 0.12 -2.34
C ARG A 112 20.75 1.54 -2.58
N GLN A 113 21.19 2.50 -1.77
CA GLN A 113 20.87 3.91 -1.99
C GLN A 113 21.39 4.43 -3.34
N THR A 114 22.57 3.97 -3.76
CA THR A 114 23.17 4.35 -5.03
C THR A 114 22.41 3.71 -6.19
N GLN A 115 22.06 2.43 -6.09
CA GLN A 115 21.31 1.69 -7.09
C GLN A 115 19.87 2.23 -7.23
N ASP A 116 19.21 2.58 -6.12
CA ASP A 116 17.91 3.25 -6.11
C ASP A 116 17.97 4.63 -6.77
N ARG A 117 19.10 5.34 -6.63
CA ARG A 117 19.32 6.66 -7.25
C ARG A 117 19.53 6.58 -8.77
N PHE A 118 19.96 5.43 -9.30
CA PHE A 118 20.18 5.21 -10.74
C PHE A 118 19.03 4.49 -11.45
N MET A 119 18.16 3.79 -10.73
CA MET A 119 17.07 2.99 -11.31
C MET A 119 15.71 3.69 -11.36
N LYS A 120 15.52 4.81 -10.66
CA LYS A 120 14.26 5.58 -10.78
C LYS A 120 14.35 6.52 -12.00
N PRO A 121 13.33 6.55 -12.88
CA PRO A 121 13.22 7.60 -13.89
C PRO A 121 13.25 8.95 -13.15
N ARG A 122 14.23 9.80 -13.45
CA ARG A 122 14.25 11.17 -12.94
C ARG A 122 13.03 11.90 -13.48
N ALA A 123 12.32 12.61 -12.62
CA ALA A 123 11.29 13.50 -13.12
C ALA A 123 11.97 14.64 -13.88
N ASP A 124 11.46 14.96 -15.06
CA ASP A 124 12.00 16.04 -15.87
C ASP A 124 11.19 17.31 -15.64
N PHE A 125 11.78 18.23 -14.87
CA PHE A 125 11.22 19.55 -14.61
C PHE A 125 11.80 20.64 -15.53
N SER A 126 12.65 20.31 -16.50
CA SER A 126 13.37 21.32 -17.30
C SER A 126 12.44 22.24 -18.10
N GLY A 127 11.27 21.74 -18.50
CA GLY A 127 10.23 22.51 -19.19
C GLY A 127 9.42 23.45 -18.29
N TYR A 128 9.67 23.44 -16.98
CA TYR A 128 8.87 24.14 -15.98
C TYR A 128 9.67 25.19 -15.19
N GLY A 129 10.86 25.62 -15.62
CA GLY A 129 11.75 26.49 -14.81
C GLY A 129 11.11 27.77 -14.23
N GLU A 130 10.10 28.35 -14.90
CA GLU A 130 9.38 29.53 -14.42
C GLU A 130 8.22 29.22 -13.47
N TYR A 131 7.88 27.94 -13.28
CA TYR A 131 6.79 27.51 -12.44
C TYR A 131 7.21 27.46 -10.97
N VAL A 132 6.29 27.87 -10.10
CA VAL A 132 6.32 27.48 -8.70
C VAL A 132 5.73 26.08 -8.59
N VAL A 133 6.42 25.16 -7.91
CA VAL A 133 5.99 23.75 -7.84
C VAL A 133 5.37 23.45 -6.48
N GLY A 134 4.16 22.89 -6.51
CA GLY A 134 3.43 22.39 -5.34
C GLY A 134 3.20 20.89 -5.42
N PHE A 135 3.19 20.21 -4.28
CA PHE A 135 3.09 18.75 -4.19
C PHE A 135 1.91 18.30 -3.34
N ASP A 136 1.23 17.26 -3.82
CA ASP A 136 0.27 16.47 -3.06
C ASP A 136 0.98 15.61 -1.98
N THR A 137 0.32 15.40 -0.84
CA THR A 137 0.74 14.51 0.25
C THR A 137 1.13 13.12 -0.25
N ASN A 138 0.33 12.50 -1.12
CA ASN A 138 0.58 11.15 -1.60
C ASN A 138 1.87 11.05 -2.42
N VAL A 139 2.20 12.09 -3.18
CA VAL A 139 3.48 12.16 -3.91
C VAL A 139 4.63 12.24 -2.93
N LEU A 140 4.52 13.07 -1.90
CA LEU A 140 5.58 13.24 -0.90
C LEU A 140 5.82 11.98 -0.05
N LEU A 141 4.77 11.20 0.22
CA LEU A 141 4.92 9.92 0.92
C LEU A 141 5.69 8.89 0.09
N ASP A 142 5.40 8.80 -1.20
CA ASP A 142 5.99 7.78 -2.06
C ASP A 142 7.37 8.15 -2.58
N MET A 143 7.56 9.42 -2.96
CA MET A 143 8.75 9.91 -3.65
C MET A 143 9.15 11.31 -3.14
N PRO A 144 9.55 11.45 -1.86
CA PRO A 144 9.95 12.74 -1.31
C PRO A 144 11.18 13.34 -1.99
N GLU A 145 12.02 12.51 -2.61
CA GLU A 145 13.16 12.95 -3.44
C GLU A 145 12.77 13.84 -4.63
N LEU A 146 11.52 13.76 -5.12
CA LEU A 146 11.05 14.66 -6.20
C LEU A 146 11.09 16.13 -5.79
N MET A 147 11.02 16.43 -4.49
CA MET A 147 11.19 17.80 -4.01
C MET A 147 12.62 18.29 -4.26
N ASP A 148 13.63 17.46 -4.02
CA ASP A 148 15.01 17.86 -4.29
C ASP A 148 15.23 18.09 -5.79
N GLU A 149 14.69 17.20 -6.64
CA GLU A 149 14.78 17.32 -8.11
C GLU A 149 14.08 18.59 -8.61
N ALA A 150 12.83 18.83 -8.21
CA ALA A 150 12.12 20.05 -8.59
C ALA A 150 12.81 21.30 -8.05
N ALA A 151 13.36 21.24 -6.83
CA ALA A 151 14.04 22.38 -6.24
C ALA A 151 15.28 22.81 -7.03
N GLU A 152 15.90 21.94 -7.84
CA GLU A 152 17.09 22.30 -8.65
C GLU A 152 16.82 23.52 -9.53
N THR A 153 15.66 23.56 -10.18
CA THR A 153 15.25 24.60 -11.13
C THR A 153 14.11 25.48 -10.64
N ASN A 154 13.35 25.05 -9.62
CA ASN A 154 12.10 25.68 -9.24
C ASN A 154 12.06 26.15 -7.79
N ARG A 155 11.24 27.17 -7.53
CA ARG A 155 10.80 27.48 -6.17
C ARG A 155 9.70 26.51 -5.76
N LEU A 156 9.76 26.02 -4.53
CA LEU A 156 8.76 25.10 -4.00
C LEU A 156 7.79 25.78 -3.04
N VAL A 157 6.53 25.34 -3.10
CA VAL A 157 5.50 25.71 -2.13
C VAL A 157 4.74 24.48 -1.66
N ILE A 158 4.47 24.39 -0.36
CA ILE A 158 3.71 23.28 0.22
C ILE A 158 2.50 23.84 0.95
N ALA A 159 1.32 23.33 0.63
CA ALA A 159 0.11 23.71 1.34
C ALA A 159 0.20 23.29 2.82
N LYS A 160 -0.24 24.15 3.73
CA LYS A 160 -0.26 23.84 5.17
C LYS A 160 -1.08 22.57 5.46
N GLN A 161 -2.10 22.28 4.64
CA GLN A 161 -2.88 21.06 4.74
C GLN A 161 -2.05 19.80 4.47
N VAL A 162 -1.16 19.80 3.48
CA VAL A 162 -0.22 18.69 3.21
C VAL A 162 0.67 18.41 4.43
N VAL A 163 1.18 19.46 5.07
CA VAL A 163 1.99 19.33 6.29
C VAL A 163 1.20 18.69 7.42
N ALA A 164 -0.07 19.09 7.60
CA ALA A 164 -0.94 18.53 8.62
C ALA A 164 -1.23 17.04 8.39
N GLU A 165 -1.44 16.63 7.14
CA GLU A 165 -1.66 15.23 6.78
C GLU A 165 -0.42 14.36 7.04
N LEU A 166 0.76 14.82 6.60
CA LEU A 166 2.02 14.13 6.88
C LEU A 166 2.25 13.97 8.39
N GLU A 167 1.93 14.99 9.19
CA GLU A 167 2.07 14.92 10.65
C GLU A 167 1.10 13.90 11.26
N GLY A 168 -0.13 13.82 10.77
CA GLY A 168 -1.08 12.78 11.15
C GLY A 168 -0.57 11.37 10.86
N MET A 169 0.08 11.18 9.71
CA MET A 169 0.59 9.89 9.25
C MET A 169 1.84 9.40 9.98
N LYS A 170 2.56 10.26 10.72
CA LYS A 170 3.69 9.83 11.56
C LYS A 170 3.30 8.83 12.64
N LYS A 171 2.04 8.84 13.06
CA LYS A 171 1.49 7.93 14.08
C LYS A 171 1.13 6.56 13.51
N ASP A 172 1.06 6.43 12.18
CA ASP A 172 0.74 5.19 11.50
C ASP A 172 1.99 4.30 11.38
N ALA A 173 1.87 3.02 11.71
CA ALA A 173 2.99 2.09 11.71
C ALA A 173 3.55 1.79 10.31
N ALA A 174 2.71 1.83 9.28
CA ALA A 174 3.08 1.57 7.89
C ALA A 174 3.58 2.85 7.18
N LEU A 175 2.98 4.00 7.49
CA LEU A 175 3.29 5.27 6.81
C LEU A 175 4.27 6.17 7.57
N GLY A 176 4.50 5.93 8.87
CA GLY A 176 5.25 6.86 9.71
C GLY A 176 6.70 7.07 9.27
N GLN A 177 7.36 6.03 8.75
CA GLN A 177 8.71 6.15 8.20
C GLN A 177 8.73 6.98 6.90
N LYS A 178 7.73 6.80 6.02
CA LYS A 178 7.59 7.57 4.78
C LYS A 178 7.33 9.05 5.10
N ALA A 179 6.40 9.34 6.00
CA ALA A 179 6.11 10.69 6.45
C ALA A 179 7.35 11.36 7.08
N SER A 180 8.10 10.63 7.92
CA SER A 180 9.35 11.14 8.51
C SER A 180 10.40 11.46 7.44
N LYS A 181 10.51 10.63 6.39
CA LYS A 181 11.38 10.91 5.25
C LYS A 181 10.94 12.18 4.52
N ALA A 182 9.64 12.35 4.24
CA ALA A 182 9.12 13.57 3.62
C ALA A 182 9.46 14.83 4.45
N PHE A 183 9.27 14.78 5.77
CA PHE A 183 9.66 15.88 6.67
C PHE A 183 11.14 16.22 6.63
N TYR A 184 12.03 15.23 6.51
CA TYR A 184 13.46 15.48 6.36
C TYR A 184 13.78 16.35 5.14
N HIS A 185 13.14 16.08 3.99
CA HIS A 185 13.33 16.87 2.78
C HIS A 185 12.67 18.26 2.89
N LEU A 186 11.48 18.34 3.50
CA LEU A 186 10.80 19.62 3.77
C LEU A 186 11.68 20.55 4.61
N ASP A 187 12.21 20.05 5.73
CA ASP A 187 13.05 20.80 6.67
C ASP A 187 14.36 21.25 6.00
N LYS A 188 15.03 20.32 5.30
CA LYS A 188 16.24 20.61 4.51
C LYS A 188 16.01 21.75 3.50
N LEU A 189 14.93 21.70 2.73
CA LEU A 189 14.64 22.68 1.67
C LEU A 189 14.14 24.01 2.24
N GLN A 190 13.41 23.98 3.35
CA GLN A 190 12.97 25.17 4.06
C GLN A 190 14.14 25.90 4.71
N ALA A 191 15.06 25.17 5.37
CA ALA A 191 16.29 25.72 5.94
C ALA A 191 17.19 26.35 4.87
N ALA A 192 17.17 25.81 3.65
CA ALA A 192 17.87 26.36 2.49
C ALA A 192 17.14 27.53 1.81
N GLY A 193 15.95 27.93 2.30
CA GLY A 193 15.14 29.02 1.71
C GLY A 193 14.53 28.68 0.35
N ARG A 194 14.54 27.41 -0.08
CA ARG A 194 14.00 26.97 -1.39
C ARG A 194 12.54 26.54 -1.34
N LEU A 195 11.96 26.46 -0.14
CA LEU A 195 10.59 26.02 0.10
C LEU A 195 9.85 26.97 1.05
N SER A 196 8.61 27.32 0.71
CA SER A 196 7.71 28.07 1.60
C SER A 196 6.39 27.34 1.83
N ILE A 197 5.87 27.41 3.06
CA ILE A 197 4.56 26.85 3.40
C ILE A 197 3.48 27.91 3.14
N VAL A 198 2.47 27.55 2.37
CA VAL A 198 1.35 28.44 1.97
C VAL A 198 0.04 27.99 2.61
N ARG A 199 -0.93 28.90 2.71
CA ARG A 199 -2.24 28.65 3.30
C ARG A 199 -3.32 28.95 2.28
N GLU A 200 -4.44 28.25 2.40
CA GLU A 200 -5.64 28.51 1.64
C GLU A 200 -6.20 29.91 1.92
N ASN A 201 -6.85 30.48 0.91
CA ASN A 201 -7.61 31.72 1.03
C ASN A 201 -9.08 31.39 0.74
N ARG A 202 -9.96 31.60 1.74
CA ARG A 202 -11.38 31.25 1.64
C ARG A 202 -12.10 31.96 0.50
N GLU A 203 -11.81 33.24 0.29
CA GLU A 203 -12.43 34.01 -0.79
C GLU A 203 -12.02 33.45 -2.17
N GLN A 204 -10.75 33.03 -2.32
CA GLN A 204 -10.30 32.39 -3.56
C GLN A 204 -10.90 31.00 -3.76
N MET A 205 -11.11 30.25 -2.67
CA MET A 205 -11.79 28.96 -2.74
C MET A 205 -13.25 29.12 -3.18
N GLU A 206 -13.98 30.05 -2.58
CA GLU A 206 -15.39 30.34 -2.92
C GLU A 206 -15.55 30.77 -4.39
N ARG A 207 -14.63 31.59 -4.92
CA ARG A 207 -14.66 32.02 -6.34
C ARG A 207 -14.47 30.89 -7.34
N HIS A 208 -13.91 29.76 -6.90
CA HIS A 208 -13.63 28.58 -7.72
C HIS A 208 -14.46 27.37 -7.27
N ASP A 209 -15.56 27.61 -6.53
CA ASP A 209 -16.46 26.57 -6.03
C ASP A 209 -15.75 25.45 -5.24
N LEU A 210 -14.65 25.78 -4.56
CA LEU A 210 -13.88 24.84 -3.74
C LEU A 210 -14.43 24.77 -2.31
N ASP A 211 -14.70 23.56 -1.81
CA ASP A 211 -15.17 23.30 -0.45
C ASP A 211 -14.02 23.43 0.58
N PRO A 212 -14.09 24.39 1.52
CA PRO A 212 -13.09 24.55 2.57
C PRO A 212 -13.09 23.43 3.61
N ASN A 213 -14.02 22.48 3.56
CA ASN A 213 -14.06 21.31 4.44
C ASN A 213 -13.40 20.07 3.81
N GLU A 214 -13.17 20.07 2.50
CA GLU A 214 -12.52 18.96 1.80
C GLU A 214 -10.98 19.17 1.77
N PRO A 215 -10.18 18.25 2.35
CA PRO A 215 -8.73 18.40 2.44
C PRO A 215 -8.04 18.66 1.09
N ASP A 216 -8.37 17.87 0.07
CA ASP A 216 -7.77 17.98 -1.26
C ASP A 216 -8.06 19.35 -1.89
N GLN A 217 -9.29 19.84 -1.74
CA GLN A 217 -9.68 21.16 -2.25
C GLN A 217 -9.00 22.30 -1.49
N ARG A 218 -8.72 22.14 -0.19
CA ARG A 218 -7.90 23.11 0.58
C ARG A 218 -6.45 23.16 0.11
N ILE A 219 -5.88 22.03 -0.31
CA ILE A 219 -4.55 22.00 -0.92
C ILE A 219 -4.55 22.82 -2.21
N ILE A 220 -5.53 22.59 -3.08
CA ILE A 220 -5.70 23.38 -4.32
C ILE A 220 -5.93 24.85 -4.02
N GLY A 221 -6.79 25.18 -3.04
CA GLY A 221 -7.05 26.56 -2.60
C GLY A 221 -5.80 27.30 -2.12
N ALA A 222 -4.88 26.61 -1.44
CA ALA A 222 -3.60 27.18 -1.02
C ALA A 222 -2.68 27.48 -2.20
N TYR A 223 -2.64 26.60 -3.20
CA TYR A 223 -1.87 26.81 -4.42
C TYR A 223 -2.46 27.89 -5.31
N LEU A 224 -3.78 27.93 -5.46
CA LEU A 224 -4.47 28.99 -6.18
C LEU A 224 -4.20 30.36 -5.56
N ALA A 225 -4.25 30.46 -4.22
CA ALA A 225 -3.92 31.69 -3.52
C ALA A 225 -2.47 32.15 -3.80
N GLU A 226 -1.52 31.21 -3.82
CA GLU A 226 -0.12 31.51 -4.12
C GLU A 226 0.10 31.92 -5.59
N LYS A 227 -0.55 31.23 -6.53
CA LYS A 227 -0.56 31.58 -7.96
C LYS A 227 -1.05 33.01 -8.15
N ASN A 228 -2.18 33.36 -7.54
CA ASN A 228 -2.79 34.69 -7.66
C ASN A 228 -1.96 35.78 -6.96
N ARG A 229 -1.32 35.47 -5.83
CA ARG A 229 -0.46 36.40 -5.09
C ARG A 229 0.81 36.75 -5.87
N THR A 230 1.40 35.78 -6.56
CA THR A 230 2.66 35.97 -7.29
C THR A 230 2.46 36.41 -8.74
N GLY A 231 1.26 36.21 -9.29
CA GLY A 231 0.99 36.38 -10.72
C GLY A 231 1.73 35.38 -11.60
N GLY A 232 2.39 34.38 -11.00
CA GLY A 232 3.22 33.40 -11.69
C GLY A 232 2.46 32.13 -12.07
N SER A 233 3.14 31.26 -12.82
CA SER A 233 2.64 29.94 -13.16
C SER A 233 2.87 28.97 -12.00
N LEU A 234 1.88 28.13 -11.69
CA LEU A 234 1.99 27.10 -10.66
C LEU A 234 1.78 25.71 -11.25
N LEU A 235 2.67 24.79 -10.90
CA LEU A 235 2.64 23.39 -11.29
C LEU A 235 2.30 22.53 -10.08
N PHE A 236 1.16 21.86 -10.13
CA PHE A 236 0.73 20.92 -9.10
C PHE A 236 1.15 19.49 -9.48
N VAL A 237 1.92 18.86 -8.60
CA VAL A 237 2.42 17.50 -8.76
C VAL A 237 1.54 16.55 -7.96
N SER A 238 0.78 15.71 -8.66
CA SER A 238 -0.09 14.70 -8.03
C SER A 238 -0.19 13.42 -8.86
N LYS A 239 -0.50 12.32 -8.18
CA LYS A 239 -0.92 11.06 -8.79
C LYS A 239 -2.43 10.88 -8.77
N ASP A 240 -3.11 11.49 -7.80
CA ASP A 240 -4.53 11.28 -7.58
C ASP A 240 -5.37 11.92 -8.69
N ARG A 241 -6.37 11.18 -9.18
CA ARG A 241 -7.22 11.66 -10.28
C ARG A 241 -8.15 12.79 -9.81
N GLY A 242 -8.66 12.72 -8.59
CA GLY A 242 -9.56 13.73 -8.02
C GLY A 242 -8.84 15.07 -7.84
N ALA A 243 -7.72 15.08 -7.13
CA ALA A 243 -6.91 16.28 -6.91
C ALA A 243 -6.48 16.95 -8.23
N LYS A 244 -6.14 16.14 -9.26
CA LYS A 244 -5.80 16.66 -10.60
C LYS A 244 -6.99 17.31 -11.32
N LEU A 245 -8.22 16.83 -11.10
CA LEU A 245 -9.41 17.45 -11.69
C LEU A 245 -9.65 18.83 -11.07
N TYR A 246 -9.65 18.93 -9.74
CA TYR A 246 -9.80 20.22 -9.04
C TYR A 246 -8.70 21.22 -9.43
N ALA A 247 -7.45 20.77 -9.53
CA ALA A 247 -6.35 21.64 -9.96
C ALA A 247 -6.58 22.20 -11.37
N ARG A 248 -6.97 21.36 -12.33
CA ARG A 248 -7.21 21.78 -13.71
C ARG A 248 -8.40 22.72 -13.82
N ASP A 249 -9.48 22.43 -13.09
CA ASP A 249 -10.68 23.27 -13.03
C ASP A 249 -10.36 24.66 -12.46
N ALA A 250 -9.52 24.72 -11.43
CA ALA A 250 -8.97 25.97 -10.88
C ALA A 250 -7.89 26.64 -11.78
N GLY A 251 -7.63 26.10 -12.97
CA GLY A 251 -6.64 26.64 -13.93
C GLY A 251 -5.19 26.49 -13.49
N ILE A 252 -4.86 25.47 -12.68
CA ILE A 252 -3.51 25.14 -12.26
C ILE A 252 -2.94 24.05 -13.17
N ALA A 253 -1.70 24.21 -13.63
CA ALA A 253 -1.03 23.20 -14.44
C ALA A 253 -0.71 21.96 -13.61
N VAL A 254 -0.78 20.78 -14.22
CA VAL A 254 -0.60 19.51 -13.50
C VAL A 254 0.56 18.72 -14.10
N TYR A 255 1.46 18.26 -13.23
CA TYR A 255 2.48 17.26 -13.55
C TYR A 255 2.07 15.91 -12.97
N GLU A 256 1.98 14.90 -13.83
CA GLU A 256 1.67 13.54 -13.41
C GLU A 256 2.95 12.79 -13.06
N ALA A 257 3.13 12.53 -11.77
CA ALA A 257 4.26 11.75 -11.29
C ALA A 257 4.10 10.28 -11.69
N LYS A 258 4.82 9.86 -12.74
CA LYS A 258 4.87 8.46 -13.19
C LYS A 258 5.78 7.65 -12.26
N LEU A 259 5.26 6.52 -11.75
CA LEU A 259 6.03 5.51 -11.02
C LEU A 259 6.71 4.56 -11.99
#